data_AF-A0A652K947-F1
#
_entry.id   AF-A0A652K947-F1
#
_cell.length_a   1.000
_cell.length_b   1.000
_cell.length_c   1.000
_cell.angle_alpha   90.00
_cell.angle_beta   90.00
_cell.angle_gamma   90.00
#
_symmetry.space_group_name_H-M   'P 1'
#
loop_
_entity.id
_entity.type
_entity.pdbx_description
1 polymer ?
#
loop_
_entity_poly.entity_id
_entity_poly.type
_entity_poly.pdbx_seq_one_letter_code
_entity_poly.pdbx_strand_id
1 'polypeptide(L)'
;MATFVTRAQWGALAPLEVSGTITPQQGGVVIHHVDAVKVAEAHHTDCAAQVRSIQNFHMDANGWSDIAYSHLACVHGSLFEGRGEYVRTAAQGTTQGNDDWYAVCALTGGTGGDYDVITPELIDAIRYGITRLRSSGGAAPAITGHRDHHSTTCPGNVYAHVVTGAVNPGGGPLPYPGVSFRQPPSLAHASVATWQLRMNSAHGYSLTVDGRYGPGSDAACRGFQSRKALTVDGVVGPATWNAAFAPS
;
A
#
# COMPACT_ATOMS: atom_id res chain seq x y z
N MET A 1 -14.37 13.57 -6.51
CA MET A 1 -13.84 13.37 -5.13
C MET A 1 -14.49 12.14 -4.57
N ALA A 2 -13.73 11.30 -3.86
CA ALA A 2 -14.27 10.08 -3.27
C ALA A 2 -15.22 10.36 -2.10
N THR A 3 -16.20 9.48 -1.89
CA THR A 3 -17.19 9.58 -0.80
C THR A 3 -16.78 8.72 0.38
N PHE A 4 -16.85 9.23 1.61
CA PHE A 4 -16.61 8.41 2.81
C PHE A 4 -17.89 7.70 3.24
N VAL A 5 -17.79 6.40 3.54
CA VAL A 5 -18.89 5.57 4.04
C VAL A 5 -18.52 5.05 5.41
N THR A 6 -19.19 5.56 6.45
CA THR A 6 -18.92 5.19 7.85
C THR A 6 -19.37 3.77 8.15
N ARG A 7 -18.85 3.19 9.23
CA ARG A 7 -19.29 1.89 9.76
C ARG A 7 -20.81 1.76 9.88
N ALA A 8 -21.48 2.79 10.37
CA ALA A 8 -22.94 2.80 10.49
C ALA A 8 -23.64 2.78 9.12
N GLN A 9 -23.11 3.51 8.13
CA GLN A 9 -23.72 3.61 6.80
C GLN A 9 -23.63 2.30 6.01
N TRP A 10 -22.52 1.56 6.13
CA TRP A 10 -22.40 0.26 5.47
C TRP A 10 -22.92 -0.91 6.30
N GLY A 11 -23.41 -0.65 7.53
CA GLY A 11 -24.02 -1.67 8.39
C GLY A 11 -23.00 -2.62 9.01
N ALA A 12 -21.89 -2.07 9.51
CA ALA A 12 -20.86 -2.82 10.20
C ALA A 12 -21.36 -3.51 11.46
N LEU A 13 -20.88 -4.74 11.69
CA LEU A 13 -20.91 -5.31 13.02
C LEU A 13 -19.97 -4.54 13.96
N ALA A 14 -20.29 -4.56 15.25
CA ALA A 14 -19.38 -4.06 16.28
C ALA A 14 -18.13 -4.96 16.33
N PRO A 15 -16.93 -4.41 16.47
CA PRO A 15 -15.73 -5.22 16.67
C PRO A 15 -15.83 -5.99 18.00
N LEU A 16 -15.29 -7.20 18.06
CA LEU A 16 -15.19 -7.97 19.30
C LEU A 16 -14.20 -7.31 20.27
N GLU A 17 -13.11 -6.77 19.72
CA GLU A 17 -12.06 -6.05 20.45
C GLU A 17 -11.43 -4.98 19.56
N VAL A 18 -10.94 -3.89 20.18
CA VAL A 18 -10.23 -2.81 19.50
C VAL A 18 -8.85 -2.66 20.13
N SER A 19 -7.80 -2.82 19.32
CA SER A 19 -6.41 -2.62 19.76
C SER A 19 -5.89 -1.29 19.24
N GLY A 20 -5.49 -0.40 20.16
CA GLY A 20 -4.79 0.84 19.85
C GLY A 20 -3.27 0.70 19.67
N THR A 21 -2.75 -0.53 19.69
CA THR A 21 -1.32 -0.81 19.53
C THR A 21 -0.92 -0.66 18.07
N ILE A 22 -0.77 0.59 17.63
CA ILE A 22 -0.33 0.92 16.29
C ILE A 22 0.66 2.08 16.32
N THR A 23 1.72 1.97 15.53
CA THR A 23 2.85 2.90 15.38
C THR A 23 3.06 3.27 13.91
N PRO A 24 2.04 3.86 13.23
CA PRO A 24 2.09 4.10 11.79
C PRO A 24 3.15 5.12 11.37
N GLN A 25 3.79 5.79 12.33
CA GLN A 25 4.95 6.68 12.12
C GLN A 25 6.23 5.90 11.79
N GLN A 26 6.30 4.60 12.11
CA GLN A 26 7.43 3.73 11.79
C GLN A 26 7.32 3.11 10.39
N GLY A 27 6.12 3.10 9.81
CA GLY A 27 5.84 2.55 8.49
C GLY A 27 5.13 3.54 7.59
N GLY A 28 3.81 3.42 7.49
CA GLY A 28 2.98 4.20 6.58
C GLY A 28 1.70 3.48 6.19
N VAL A 29 1.40 3.43 4.90
CA VAL A 29 0.19 2.79 4.36
C VAL A 29 0.54 1.68 3.36
N VAL A 30 -0.05 0.50 3.56
CA VAL A 30 0.06 -0.63 2.64
C VAL A 30 -1.23 -0.78 1.83
N ILE A 31 -1.06 -0.92 0.52
CA ILE A 31 -2.16 -1.19 -0.41
C ILE A 31 -2.37 -2.69 -0.55
N HIS A 32 -3.64 -3.08 -0.44
CA HIS A 32 -4.13 -4.45 -0.56
C HIS A 32 -5.15 -4.58 -1.69
N HIS A 33 -5.43 -5.82 -2.08
CA HIS A 33 -6.63 -6.21 -2.81
C HIS A 33 -7.33 -7.34 -2.04
N VAL A 34 -8.56 -7.70 -2.43
CA VAL A 34 -9.38 -8.64 -1.64
C VAL A 34 -8.94 -10.08 -1.83
N ASP A 35 -8.88 -10.56 -3.08
CA ASP A 35 -8.73 -11.99 -3.37
C ASP A 35 -7.99 -12.26 -4.70
N ALA A 36 -7.59 -13.52 -4.90
CA ALA A 36 -7.05 -14.06 -6.14
C ALA A 36 -8.12 -14.24 -7.24
N VAL A 37 -9.40 -14.00 -6.95
CA VAL A 37 -10.50 -13.96 -7.91
C VAL A 37 -11.04 -12.54 -8.07
N LYS A 38 -11.67 -12.27 -9.21
CA LYS A 38 -12.33 -10.99 -9.47
C LYS A 38 -13.52 -10.80 -8.55
N VAL A 39 -13.61 -9.64 -7.94
CA VAL A 39 -14.65 -9.29 -6.97
C VAL A 39 -15.25 -7.90 -7.21
N ALA A 40 -14.74 -7.10 -8.14
CA ALA A 40 -15.28 -5.76 -8.33
C ALA A 40 -16.78 -5.79 -8.69
N GLU A 41 -17.59 -5.13 -7.86
CA GLU A 41 -19.04 -5.07 -8.07
C GLU A 41 -19.40 -4.19 -9.25
N ALA A 42 -20.44 -4.59 -10.00
CA ALA A 42 -20.94 -3.82 -11.13
C ALA A 42 -21.57 -2.48 -10.68
N HIS A 43 -22.30 -2.50 -9.56
CA HIS A 43 -23.01 -1.33 -9.04
C HIS A 43 -22.55 -0.97 -7.63
N HIS A 44 -22.43 0.34 -7.36
CA HIS A 44 -21.99 0.83 -6.07
C HIS A 44 -22.90 0.39 -4.90
N THR A 45 -24.18 0.20 -5.17
CA THR A 45 -25.17 -0.28 -4.20
C THR A 45 -24.82 -1.63 -3.59
N ASP A 46 -24.01 -2.43 -4.28
CA ASP A 46 -23.63 -3.77 -3.85
C ASP A 46 -22.34 -3.78 -3.01
N CYS A 47 -21.52 -2.71 -3.10
CA CYS A 47 -20.24 -2.64 -2.38
C CYS A 47 -20.40 -2.71 -0.86
N ALA A 48 -21.47 -2.17 -0.28
CA ALA A 48 -21.70 -2.27 1.15
C ALA A 48 -21.95 -3.73 1.59
N ALA A 49 -22.65 -4.52 0.77
CA ALA A 49 -22.86 -5.94 1.03
C ALA A 49 -21.55 -6.73 0.92
N GLN A 50 -20.73 -6.40 -0.07
CA GLN A 50 -19.38 -6.97 -0.21
C GLN A 50 -18.50 -6.67 1.02
N VAL A 51 -18.46 -5.42 1.50
CA VAL A 51 -17.66 -5.06 2.69
C VAL A 51 -18.14 -5.80 3.94
N ARG A 52 -19.46 -5.97 4.12
CA ARG A 52 -20.02 -6.81 5.19
C ARG A 52 -19.60 -8.27 5.05
N SER A 53 -19.62 -8.83 3.83
CA SER A 53 -19.16 -10.20 3.57
C SER A 53 -17.69 -10.40 3.98
N ILE A 54 -16.82 -9.43 3.66
CA ILE A 54 -15.41 -9.45 4.06
C ILE A 54 -15.27 -9.37 5.59
N GLN A 55 -16.04 -8.50 6.27
CA GLN A 55 -16.05 -8.44 7.73
C GLN A 55 -16.48 -9.77 8.34
N ASN A 56 -17.60 -10.34 7.87
CA ASN A 56 -18.13 -11.62 8.37
C ASN A 56 -17.12 -12.74 8.16
N PHE A 57 -16.50 -12.85 6.99
CA PHE A 57 -15.46 -13.85 6.75
C PHE A 57 -14.28 -13.71 7.73
N HIS A 58 -13.80 -12.48 7.96
CA HIS A 58 -12.72 -12.23 8.92
C HIS A 58 -13.10 -12.61 10.36
N MET A 59 -14.34 -12.33 10.78
CA MET A 59 -14.79 -12.62 12.15
C MET A 59 -15.15 -14.11 12.33
N ASP A 60 -15.93 -14.67 11.42
CA ASP A 60 -16.50 -16.02 11.54
C ASP A 60 -15.51 -17.10 11.13
N ALA A 61 -14.78 -16.91 10.03
CA ALA A 61 -13.87 -17.92 9.50
C ALA A 61 -12.45 -17.80 10.07
N ASN A 62 -11.93 -16.58 10.21
CA ASN A 62 -10.57 -16.35 10.72
C ASN A 62 -10.52 -16.13 12.24
N GLY A 63 -11.66 -15.92 12.91
CA GLY A 63 -11.72 -15.62 14.34
C GLY A 63 -11.13 -14.26 14.72
N TRP A 64 -11.05 -13.32 13.77
CA TRP A 64 -10.50 -12.00 14.02
C TRP A 64 -11.52 -11.08 14.70
N SER A 65 -11.02 -10.11 15.46
CA SER A 65 -11.89 -9.18 16.19
C SER A 65 -12.73 -8.29 15.29
N ASP A 66 -12.30 -8.06 14.05
CA ASP A 66 -12.97 -7.22 13.05
C ASP A 66 -12.35 -7.42 11.66
N ILE A 67 -12.92 -6.77 10.65
CA ILE A 67 -12.34 -6.60 9.31
C ILE A 67 -10.86 -6.17 9.39
N ALA A 68 -9.98 -6.74 8.57
CA ALA A 68 -8.53 -6.56 8.75
C ALA A 68 -7.98 -5.17 8.42
N TYR A 69 -8.66 -4.43 7.55
CA TYR A 69 -8.13 -3.23 6.91
C TYR A 69 -8.54 -1.96 7.66
N SER A 70 -7.72 -0.91 7.57
CA SER A 70 -8.06 0.41 8.10
C SER A 70 -9.19 1.04 7.29
N HIS A 71 -9.10 0.98 5.96
CA HIS A 71 -10.14 1.43 5.03
C HIS A 71 -10.23 0.52 3.79
N LEU A 72 -11.37 0.53 3.11
CA LEU A 72 -11.60 -0.22 1.86
C LEU A 72 -12.10 0.71 0.76
N ALA A 73 -11.48 0.68 -0.41
CA ALA A 73 -11.78 1.56 -1.55
C ALA A 73 -12.49 0.77 -2.65
N CYS A 74 -13.67 1.20 -3.09
CA CYS A 74 -14.40 0.55 -4.18
C CYS A 74 -14.11 1.17 -5.55
N VAL A 75 -14.40 0.42 -6.61
CA VAL A 75 -14.23 0.85 -8.01
C VAL A 75 -15.12 2.01 -8.44
N HIS A 76 -16.09 2.42 -7.61
CA HIS A 76 -17.00 3.53 -7.87
C HIS A 76 -16.63 4.82 -7.12
N GLY A 77 -15.49 4.85 -6.42
CA GLY A 77 -15.01 6.06 -5.76
C GLY A 77 -15.56 6.29 -4.35
N SER A 78 -15.92 5.22 -3.65
CA SER A 78 -16.27 5.28 -2.23
C SER A 78 -15.20 4.62 -1.38
N LEU A 79 -14.91 5.23 -0.23
CA LEU A 79 -14.01 4.74 0.80
C LEU A 79 -14.83 4.32 2.02
N PHE A 80 -14.88 3.03 2.29
CA PHE A 80 -15.52 2.43 3.44
C PHE A 80 -14.58 2.43 4.63
N GLU A 81 -15.08 2.89 5.77
CA GLU A 81 -14.40 2.82 7.06
C GLU A 81 -14.27 1.37 7.51
N GLY A 82 -13.04 0.88 7.63
CA GLY A 82 -12.74 -0.42 8.24
C GLY A 82 -12.49 -0.27 9.74
N ARG A 83 -11.31 -0.69 10.21
CA ARG A 83 -10.86 -0.43 11.58
C ARG A 83 -10.60 1.06 11.86
N GLY A 84 -10.35 1.86 10.83
CA GLY A 84 -10.15 3.30 10.95
C GLY A 84 -8.76 3.70 11.44
N GLU A 85 -8.63 4.98 11.75
CA GLU A 85 -7.42 5.58 12.32
C GLU A 85 -7.18 5.12 13.77
N TYR A 86 -5.91 5.03 14.18
CA TYR A 86 -5.44 4.62 15.51
C TYR A 86 -5.81 3.20 15.97
N VAL A 87 -6.33 2.37 15.06
CA VAL A 87 -6.64 0.97 15.34
C VAL A 87 -5.71 0.06 14.55
N ARG A 88 -5.05 -0.85 15.27
CA ARG A 88 -4.13 -1.86 14.74
C ARG A 88 -4.79 -2.71 13.65
N THR A 89 -4.09 -2.95 12.55
CA THR A 89 -4.61 -3.76 11.44
C THR A 89 -4.45 -5.28 11.71
N ALA A 90 -5.01 -6.10 10.83
CA ALA A 90 -4.70 -7.54 10.76
C ALA A 90 -4.30 -7.97 9.34
N ALA A 91 -3.93 -7.00 8.49
CA ALA A 91 -3.74 -7.19 7.06
C ALA A 91 -2.30 -7.56 6.67
N GLN A 92 -1.34 -7.38 7.58
CA GLN A 92 0.09 -7.38 7.27
C GLN A 92 0.79 -8.70 7.59
N GLY A 93 0.10 -9.79 7.93
CA GLY A 93 0.70 -11.12 8.14
C GLY A 93 1.69 -11.30 9.31
N THR A 94 2.15 -10.22 9.95
CA THR A 94 3.08 -10.23 11.09
C THR A 94 2.65 -9.27 12.19
N THR A 95 3.14 -9.46 13.41
CA THR A 95 2.86 -8.54 14.51
C THR A 95 3.38 -7.15 14.21
N GLN A 96 4.67 -7.02 13.90
CA GLN A 96 5.31 -5.73 13.62
C GLN A 96 4.66 -5.02 12.41
N GLY A 97 4.34 -5.74 11.33
CA GLY A 97 3.67 -5.14 10.19
C GLY A 97 2.31 -4.54 10.56
N ASN A 98 1.51 -5.26 11.34
CA ASN A 98 0.19 -4.81 11.78
C ASN A 98 0.26 -3.64 12.78
N ASP A 99 1.37 -3.52 13.51
CA ASP A 99 1.66 -2.40 14.41
C ASP A 99 2.12 -1.17 13.60
N ASP A 100 3.05 -1.33 12.66
CA ASP A 100 3.70 -0.18 11.99
C ASP A 100 2.95 0.37 10.77
N TRP A 101 1.94 -0.35 10.27
CA TRP A 101 1.30 0.00 9.00
C TRP A 101 -0.22 -0.04 9.06
N TYR A 102 -0.82 1.03 8.55
CA TYR A 102 -2.22 1.01 8.15
C TYR A 102 -2.39 0.26 6.82
N ALA A 103 -3.63 -0.16 6.55
CA ALA A 103 -3.97 -0.93 5.37
C ALA A 103 -5.17 -0.33 4.63
N VAL A 104 -5.01 -0.05 3.34
CA VAL A 104 -6.10 0.34 2.43
C VAL A 104 -6.31 -0.81 1.44
N CYS A 105 -7.49 -1.42 1.46
CA CYS A 105 -7.84 -2.51 0.55
C CYS A 105 -8.65 -2.01 -0.65
N ALA A 106 -8.18 -2.27 -1.86
CA ALA A 106 -8.97 -2.08 -3.06
C ALA A 106 -9.97 -3.25 -3.21
N LEU A 107 -11.26 -2.96 -3.33
CA LEU A 107 -12.33 -3.94 -3.60
C LEU A 107 -12.27 -4.45 -5.04
N THR A 108 -11.18 -5.17 -5.30
CA THR A 108 -10.75 -5.73 -6.57
C THR A 108 -10.00 -7.02 -6.27
N GLY A 109 -9.84 -7.87 -7.27
CA GLY A 109 -9.04 -9.07 -7.15
C GLY A 109 -8.64 -9.63 -8.50
N GLY A 110 -8.20 -10.88 -8.49
CA GLY A 110 -7.82 -11.63 -9.67
C GLY A 110 -6.37 -12.14 -9.63
N THR A 111 -5.99 -12.88 -10.67
CA THR A 111 -4.67 -13.51 -10.79
C THR A 111 -4.32 -13.79 -12.25
N GLY A 112 -3.05 -14.05 -12.54
CA GLY A 112 -2.63 -14.55 -13.87
C GLY A 112 -2.93 -13.63 -15.06
N GLY A 113 -3.22 -12.35 -14.83
CA GLY A 113 -3.62 -11.39 -15.87
C GLY A 113 -5.14 -11.21 -15.99
N ASP A 114 -5.93 -12.06 -15.35
CA ASP A 114 -7.38 -11.86 -15.21
C ASP A 114 -7.67 -11.13 -13.90
N TYR A 115 -7.51 -9.80 -13.95
CA TYR A 115 -7.77 -8.90 -12.83
C TYR A 115 -9.00 -8.04 -13.08
N ASP A 116 -9.60 -7.55 -12.00
CA ASP A 116 -10.56 -6.46 -12.07
C ASP A 116 -9.92 -5.20 -12.66
N VAL A 117 -10.75 -4.38 -13.30
CA VAL A 117 -10.34 -3.10 -13.84
C VAL A 117 -10.07 -2.13 -12.70
N ILE A 118 -8.89 -1.48 -12.73
CA ILE A 118 -8.57 -0.38 -11.82
C ILE A 118 -9.12 0.91 -12.40
N THR A 119 -10.22 1.40 -11.83
CA THR A 119 -10.87 2.64 -12.27
C THR A 119 -10.14 3.88 -11.72
N PRO A 120 -10.25 5.03 -12.39
CA PRO A 120 -9.80 6.31 -11.82
C PRO A 120 -10.44 6.60 -10.45
N GLU A 121 -11.71 6.25 -10.29
CA GLU A 121 -12.47 6.44 -9.06
C GLU A 121 -11.92 5.60 -7.91
N LEU A 122 -11.48 4.36 -8.18
CA LEU A 122 -10.76 3.54 -7.20
C LEU A 122 -9.48 4.22 -6.72
N ILE A 123 -8.68 4.77 -7.64
CA ILE A 123 -7.45 5.47 -7.31
C ILE A 123 -7.74 6.71 -6.44
N ASP A 124 -8.79 7.45 -6.76
CA ASP A 124 -9.23 8.59 -5.94
C ASP A 124 -9.70 8.18 -4.54
N ALA A 125 -10.40 7.04 -4.42
CA ALA A 125 -10.77 6.49 -3.12
C ALA A 125 -9.54 6.03 -2.30
N ILE A 126 -8.56 5.38 -2.94
CA ILE A 126 -7.30 4.99 -2.30
C ILE A 126 -6.54 6.23 -1.82
N ARG A 127 -6.40 7.26 -2.67
CA ARG A 127 -5.77 8.56 -2.31
C ARG A 127 -6.46 9.21 -1.14
N TYR A 128 -7.80 9.16 -1.11
CA TYR A 128 -8.56 9.68 0.01
C TYR A 128 -8.28 8.92 1.31
N GLY A 129 -8.21 7.58 1.25
CA GLY A 129 -7.84 6.75 2.40
C GLY A 129 -6.45 7.06 2.93
N ILE A 130 -5.45 7.16 2.05
CA ILE A 130 -4.08 7.54 2.46
C ILE A 130 -4.06 8.95 3.06
N THR A 131 -4.79 9.90 2.48
CA THR A 131 -4.89 11.26 3.01
C THR A 131 -5.37 11.24 4.46
N ARG A 132 -6.47 10.53 4.73
CA ARG A 132 -7.04 10.42 6.08
C ARG A 132 -6.08 9.76 7.07
N LEU A 133 -5.49 8.64 6.69
CA LEU A 133 -4.56 7.89 7.55
C LEU A 133 -3.31 8.71 7.89
N ARG A 134 -2.89 9.61 7.01
CA ARG A 134 -1.81 10.57 7.29
C ARG A 134 -2.29 11.74 8.16
N SER A 135 -3.32 12.47 7.72
CA SER A 135 -3.76 13.71 8.37
C SER A 135 -4.36 13.48 9.76
N SER A 136 -5.08 12.37 9.90
CA SER A 136 -5.88 12.06 11.09
C SER A 136 -5.36 10.85 11.84
N GLY A 137 -4.55 9.99 11.21
CA GLY A 137 -3.99 8.78 11.83
C GLY A 137 -2.47 8.84 12.07
N GLY A 138 -1.80 9.90 11.62
CA GLY A 138 -0.36 10.11 11.83
C GLY A 138 0.55 9.15 11.06
N ALA A 139 0.10 8.57 9.95
CA ALA A 139 0.91 7.68 9.13
C ALA A 139 2.13 8.38 8.53
N ALA A 140 3.28 7.70 8.54
CA ALA A 140 4.47 8.15 7.83
C ALA A 140 4.27 8.17 6.30
N PRO A 141 5.16 8.85 5.54
CA PRO A 141 4.96 9.04 4.11
C PRO A 141 5.02 7.77 3.26
N ALA A 142 5.57 6.66 3.75
CA ALA A 142 5.74 5.48 2.92
C ALA A 142 4.39 4.92 2.41
N ILE A 143 4.37 4.56 1.12
CA ILE A 143 3.28 3.82 0.48
C ILE A 143 3.90 2.61 -0.20
N THR A 144 3.42 1.41 0.13
CA THR A 144 3.90 0.14 -0.40
C THR A 144 2.74 -0.78 -0.78
N GLY A 145 3.00 -1.86 -1.52
CA GLY A 145 2.04 -2.96 -1.71
C GLY A 145 2.26 -4.07 -0.68
N HIS A 146 1.25 -4.92 -0.43
CA HIS A 146 1.40 -6.03 0.50
C HIS A 146 2.57 -6.97 0.14
N ARG A 147 2.80 -7.21 -1.15
CA ARG A 147 3.95 -8.00 -1.63
C ARG A 147 5.34 -7.41 -1.33
N ASP A 148 5.42 -6.15 -0.92
CA ASP A 148 6.68 -5.57 -0.43
C ASP A 148 7.05 -6.09 0.97
N HIS A 149 6.08 -6.70 1.67
CA HIS A 149 6.22 -7.21 3.04
C HIS A 149 6.20 -8.74 3.10
N HIS A 150 5.45 -9.38 2.20
CA HIS A 150 5.19 -10.82 2.21
C HIS A 150 5.27 -11.45 0.83
N SER A 151 5.55 -12.75 0.78
CA SER A 151 5.46 -13.53 -0.46
C SER A 151 3.98 -13.73 -0.84
N THR A 152 3.42 -12.79 -1.60
CA THR A 152 2.02 -12.79 -2.03
C THR A 152 1.86 -12.09 -3.37
N THR A 153 0.76 -12.37 -4.08
CA THR A 153 0.34 -11.61 -5.27
C THR A 153 -0.40 -10.33 -4.91
N CYS A 154 -0.83 -10.12 -3.66
CA CYS A 154 -1.47 -8.88 -3.23
C CYS A 154 -0.50 -7.67 -3.35
N PRO A 155 -0.90 -6.50 -3.89
CA PRO A 155 -2.27 -6.07 -4.23
C PRO A 155 -2.66 -6.25 -5.71
N GLY A 156 -2.21 -7.32 -6.35
CA GLY A 156 -2.54 -7.63 -7.75
C GLY A 156 -2.08 -6.53 -8.71
N ASN A 157 -2.94 -6.19 -9.66
CA ASN A 157 -2.68 -5.14 -10.66
C ASN A 157 -2.72 -3.71 -10.10
N VAL A 158 -3.23 -3.48 -8.87
CA VAL A 158 -3.11 -2.18 -8.19
C VAL A 158 -1.65 -1.80 -7.95
N TYR A 159 -0.75 -2.78 -7.85
CA TYR A 159 0.65 -2.55 -7.53
C TYR A 159 1.39 -1.69 -8.55
N ALA A 160 1.00 -1.74 -9.84
CA ALA A 160 1.55 -0.83 -10.85
C ALA A 160 1.25 0.65 -10.53
N HIS A 161 0.09 0.93 -9.92
CA HIS A 161 -0.32 2.27 -9.48
C HIS A 161 0.40 2.71 -8.19
N VAL A 162 0.83 1.75 -7.36
CA VAL A 162 1.72 2.01 -6.23
C VAL A 162 3.09 2.46 -6.75
N VAL A 163 3.71 1.67 -7.62
CA VAL A 163 5.08 1.90 -8.11
C VAL A 163 5.20 3.16 -8.98
N THR A 164 4.15 3.53 -9.72
CA THR A 164 4.11 4.78 -10.47
C THR A 164 3.81 6.00 -9.61
N GLY A 165 3.38 5.80 -8.36
CA GLY A 165 2.94 6.86 -7.46
C GLY A 165 1.52 7.36 -7.73
N ALA A 166 0.77 6.76 -8.66
CA ALA A 166 -0.60 7.16 -8.96
C ALA A 166 -1.49 7.20 -7.70
N VAL A 167 -1.25 6.33 -6.71
CA VAL A 167 -1.99 6.31 -5.43
C VAL A 167 -1.58 7.40 -4.42
N ASN A 168 -0.51 8.16 -4.67
CA ASN A 168 -0.11 9.25 -3.79
C ASN A 168 -1.21 10.34 -3.73
N PRO A 169 -1.65 10.81 -2.54
CA PRO A 169 -2.66 11.85 -2.38
C PRO A 169 -2.57 13.07 -3.31
N GLY A 170 -1.36 13.57 -3.59
CA GLY A 170 -1.17 14.72 -4.48
C GLY A 170 -1.23 14.41 -5.97
N GLY A 171 -1.32 13.12 -6.35
CA GLY A 171 -1.01 12.66 -7.70
C GLY A 171 0.48 12.80 -8.02
N GLY A 172 1.08 11.81 -8.68
CA GLY A 172 2.49 11.87 -9.10
C GLY A 172 3.44 11.07 -8.18
N PRO A 173 4.74 11.41 -8.13
CA PRO A 173 5.77 10.55 -7.55
C PRO A 173 5.47 10.17 -6.09
N LEU A 174 5.85 8.95 -5.69
CA LEU A 174 5.79 8.56 -4.28
C LEU A 174 6.68 9.49 -3.43
N PRO A 175 6.22 9.93 -2.25
CA PRO A 175 7.08 10.70 -1.35
C PRO A 175 8.21 9.80 -0.81
N TYR A 176 9.33 10.43 -0.44
CA TYR A 176 10.43 9.73 0.21
C TYR A 176 9.93 9.06 1.51
N PRO A 177 10.22 7.76 1.74
CA PRO A 177 9.63 6.98 2.83
C PRO A 177 10.17 7.36 4.23
N GLY A 178 11.12 8.30 4.33
CA GLY A 178 11.71 8.70 5.60
C GLY A 178 12.91 7.85 6.04
N VAL A 179 13.26 6.81 5.29
CA VAL A 179 14.37 5.89 5.57
C VAL A 179 15.35 5.83 4.40
N SER A 180 16.65 5.98 4.70
CA SER A 180 17.71 5.94 3.67
C SER A 180 18.22 4.54 3.44
N PHE A 181 18.42 4.16 2.18
CA PHE A 181 18.95 2.84 1.84
C PHE A 181 20.45 2.94 1.60
N ARG A 182 21.23 2.16 2.34
CA ARG A 182 22.69 2.14 2.22
C ARG A 182 23.21 0.75 2.53
N GLN A 183 24.47 0.53 2.20
CA GLN A 183 25.26 -0.59 2.70
C GLN A 183 26.75 -0.24 2.71
N PRO A 184 27.54 -0.79 3.64
CA PRO A 184 27.11 -1.56 4.82
C PRO A 184 26.57 -0.68 5.98
N PRO A 185 25.74 -1.21 6.90
CA PRO A 185 25.09 -2.53 6.81
C PRO A 185 23.94 -2.51 5.79
N SER A 186 23.62 -3.68 5.23
CA SER A 186 22.48 -3.83 4.32
C SER A 186 21.16 -3.60 5.06
N LEU A 187 20.25 -2.81 4.47
CA LEU A 187 18.91 -2.55 4.98
C LEU A 187 17.89 -3.52 4.38
N ALA A 188 17.05 -4.15 5.21
CA ALA A 188 15.83 -4.81 4.79
C ALA A 188 14.62 -3.93 5.15
N HIS A 189 13.82 -3.54 4.15
CA HIS A 189 12.65 -2.68 4.35
C HIS A 189 11.71 -2.76 3.15
N ALA A 190 10.39 -2.71 3.36
CA ALA A 190 9.41 -2.82 2.28
C ALA A 190 9.59 -1.77 1.16
N SER A 191 9.93 -0.53 1.54
CA SER A 191 10.21 0.53 0.54
C SER A 191 11.43 0.26 -0.35
N VAL A 192 12.33 -0.66 0.03
CA VAL A 192 13.42 -1.11 -0.85
C VAL A 192 12.85 -1.93 -2.01
N ALA A 193 11.88 -2.81 -1.77
CA ALA A 193 11.23 -3.59 -2.82
C ALA A 193 10.48 -2.68 -3.80
N THR A 194 9.75 -1.68 -3.27
CA THR A 194 9.09 -0.66 -4.10
C THR A 194 10.10 0.10 -4.98
N TRP A 195 11.26 0.48 -4.43
CA TRP A 195 12.31 1.15 -5.20
C TRP A 195 12.97 0.21 -6.23
N GLN A 196 13.32 -1.02 -5.87
CA GLN A 196 13.91 -2.01 -6.78
C GLN A 196 13.00 -2.23 -8.01
N LEU A 197 11.69 -2.37 -7.79
CA LEU A 197 10.76 -2.52 -8.90
C LEU A 197 10.63 -1.23 -9.72
N ARG A 198 10.66 -0.05 -9.09
CA ARG A 198 10.69 1.23 -9.84
C ARG A 198 11.94 1.32 -10.72
N MET A 199 13.10 0.90 -10.22
CA MET A 199 14.35 0.88 -10.99
C MET A 199 14.25 -0.05 -12.20
N ASN A 200 13.62 -1.21 -12.03
CA ASN A 200 13.43 -2.15 -13.13
C ASN A 200 12.44 -1.60 -14.18
N SER A 201 11.27 -1.15 -13.73
CA SER A 201 10.16 -0.77 -14.62
C SER A 201 10.35 0.57 -15.33
N ALA A 202 11.02 1.54 -14.70
CA ALA A 202 11.15 2.90 -15.25
C ALA A 202 12.57 3.26 -15.73
N HIS A 203 13.60 2.55 -15.25
CA HIS A 203 15.00 2.91 -15.50
C HIS A 203 15.82 1.79 -16.15
N GLY A 204 15.17 0.69 -16.54
CA GLY A 204 15.76 -0.40 -17.34
C GLY A 204 16.76 -1.27 -16.59
N TYR A 205 16.70 -1.31 -15.25
CA TYR A 205 17.49 -2.22 -14.44
C TYR A 205 16.88 -3.63 -14.38
N SER A 206 17.67 -4.59 -13.89
CA SER A 206 17.25 -5.98 -13.68
C SER A 206 17.61 -6.44 -12.25
N LEU A 207 17.20 -5.66 -11.25
CA LEU A 207 17.39 -5.99 -9.84
C LEU A 207 16.46 -7.13 -9.41
N THR A 208 16.94 -7.99 -8.54
CA THR A 208 16.06 -8.84 -7.72
C THR A 208 15.23 -7.93 -6.82
N VAL A 209 13.91 -8.11 -6.82
CA VAL A 209 12.98 -7.38 -5.94
C VAL A 209 12.80 -8.21 -4.67
N ASP A 210 13.71 -8.05 -3.72
CA ASP A 210 13.79 -8.83 -2.47
C ASP A 210 13.61 -7.99 -1.20
N GLY A 211 13.42 -6.66 -1.34
CA GLY A 211 13.28 -5.76 -0.21
C GLY A 211 14.58 -5.56 0.57
N ARG A 212 15.73 -6.00 0.05
CA ARG A 212 17.04 -5.90 0.69
C ARG A 212 18.01 -5.07 -0.14
N TYR A 213 18.53 -4.01 0.48
CA TYR A 213 19.54 -3.16 -0.14
C TYR A 213 20.93 -3.80 0.00
N GLY A 214 21.22 -4.78 -0.86
CA GLY A 214 22.50 -5.49 -0.98
C GLY A 214 23.33 -5.05 -2.20
N PRO A 215 24.55 -5.59 -2.43
CA PRO A 215 25.56 -4.97 -3.32
C PRO A 215 25.08 -4.61 -4.72
N GLY A 216 24.20 -5.43 -5.31
CA GLY A 216 23.57 -5.12 -6.60
C GLY A 216 22.71 -3.84 -6.59
N SER A 217 22.00 -3.58 -5.49
CA SER A 217 21.20 -2.34 -5.32
C SER A 217 22.09 -1.10 -5.18
N ASP A 218 23.22 -1.19 -4.46
CA ASP A 218 24.19 -0.09 -4.37
C ASP A 218 24.83 0.21 -5.72
N ALA A 219 25.26 -0.82 -6.47
CA ALA A 219 25.80 -0.64 -7.81
C ALA A 219 24.78 0.02 -8.75
N ALA A 220 23.52 -0.43 -8.72
CA ALA A 220 22.44 0.18 -9.50
C ALA A 220 22.18 1.64 -9.09
N CYS A 221 22.17 1.93 -7.78
CA CYS A 221 22.01 3.27 -7.23
C CYS A 221 23.11 4.21 -7.71
N ARG A 222 24.39 3.81 -7.62
CA ARG A 222 25.52 4.61 -8.11
C ARG A 222 25.43 4.89 -9.60
N GLY A 223 25.11 3.86 -10.39
CA GLY A 223 24.89 4.01 -11.82
C GLY A 223 23.74 4.96 -12.15
N PHE A 224 22.68 4.95 -11.34
CA PHE A 224 21.51 5.81 -11.50
C PHE A 224 21.84 7.25 -11.14
N GLN A 225 22.50 7.46 -9.99
CA GLN A 225 22.96 8.76 -9.52
C GLN A 225 23.86 9.42 -10.57
N SER A 226 24.80 8.68 -11.14
CA SER A 226 25.65 9.17 -12.24
C SER A 226 24.83 9.62 -13.45
N ARG A 227 23.87 8.81 -13.92
CA ARG A 227 22.99 9.17 -15.05
C ARG A 227 22.07 10.35 -14.78
N LYS A 228 21.70 10.59 -13.53
CA LYS A 228 20.84 11.71 -13.11
C LYS A 228 21.65 12.93 -12.64
N ALA A 229 22.97 12.91 -12.77
CA ALA A 229 23.87 13.97 -12.29
C ALA A 229 23.66 14.31 -10.79
N LEU A 230 23.44 13.27 -9.97
CA LEU A 230 23.36 13.35 -8.52
C LEU A 230 24.71 12.99 -7.88
N THR A 231 24.86 13.28 -6.59
CA THR A 231 25.98 12.76 -5.78
C THR A 231 26.02 11.23 -5.86
N VAL A 232 27.15 10.67 -6.26
CA VAL A 232 27.34 9.22 -6.44
C VAL A 232 27.84 8.57 -5.15
N ASP A 233 27.00 8.58 -4.12
CA ASP A 233 27.32 8.04 -2.79
C ASP A 233 26.79 6.61 -2.57
N GLY A 234 25.95 6.09 -3.47
CA GLY A 234 25.31 4.78 -3.33
C GLY A 234 24.21 4.76 -2.27
N VAL A 235 23.75 5.93 -1.82
CA VAL A 235 22.67 6.07 -0.84
C VAL A 235 21.38 6.50 -1.53
N VAL A 236 20.31 5.72 -1.31
CA VAL A 236 18.96 6.16 -1.69
C VAL A 236 18.44 7.08 -0.58
N GLY A 237 18.81 8.35 -0.65
CA GLY A 237 18.23 9.44 0.14
C GLY A 237 17.13 10.18 -0.63
N PRO A 238 16.62 11.31 -0.10
CA PRO A 238 15.53 12.07 -0.72
C PRO A 238 15.77 12.45 -2.19
N ALA A 239 16.98 12.90 -2.54
CA ALA A 239 17.31 13.30 -3.92
C ALA A 239 17.26 12.11 -4.89
N THR A 240 17.90 10.99 -4.53
CA THR A 240 17.91 9.75 -5.32
C THR A 240 16.50 9.18 -5.47
N TRP A 241 15.72 9.16 -4.37
CA TRP A 241 14.33 8.69 -4.39
C TRP A 241 13.46 9.56 -5.31
N ASN A 242 13.48 10.87 -5.14
CA ASN A 242 12.67 11.79 -5.94
C ASN A 242 13.00 11.67 -7.44
N ALA A 243 14.29 11.54 -7.79
CA ALA A 243 14.69 11.33 -9.17
C ALA A 243 14.20 9.96 -9.73
N ALA A 244 14.16 8.92 -8.90
CA ALA A 244 13.70 7.59 -9.33
C ALA A 244 12.19 7.55 -9.61
N PHE A 245 11.40 8.31 -8.85
CA PHE A 245 9.94 8.34 -8.98
C PHE A 245 9.40 9.49 -9.84
N ALA A 246 10.25 10.46 -10.24
CA ALA A 246 9.86 11.53 -11.15
C ALA A 246 9.19 10.99 -12.43
N PRO A 247 8.20 11.72 -13.00
CA PRO A 247 7.65 11.41 -14.31
C PRO A 247 8.76 11.35 -15.36
N SER A 248 8.67 10.38 -16.28
CA SER A 248 9.58 10.20 -17.42
C SER A 248 9.35 11.25 -18.49
#